data_AF-A0A7D4AV77-F1
#
_entry.id   AF-A0A7D4AV77-F1
#
_cell.length_a   1.000
_cell.length_b   1.000
_cell.length_c   1.000
_cell.angle_alpha   90.00
_cell.angle_beta   90.00
_cell.angle_gamma   90.00
#
_symmetry.space_group_name_H-M   'P 1'
#
loop_
_entity.id
_entity.type
_entity.pdbx_description
1 polymer ?
#
loop_
_entity_poly.entity_id
_entity_poly.type
_entity_poly.pdbx_seq_one_letter_code
_entity_poly.pdbx_strand_id
1 'polypeptide(L)'
;MPQAGHAQLVETFADGNFTHNPAWSGDVGSFVVTSQTLQSNGPAVTGTQLQLVTPCQASTGTTWEFWANLKLVTSSGNLADVWLLASQADLRSPATKGYFVRLGGTGARSACFAKTRPAQPWCLSTGKAAASAPPTTWCGCA
;
A
#
# COMPACT_ATOMS: atom_id res chain seq x y z
N MET A 1 -2.14 35.43 -6.29
CA MET A 1 -1.38 34.33 -6.90
C MET A 1 -2.22 33.06 -6.76
N PRO A 2 -2.52 32.29 -7.82
CA PRO A 2 -3.27 31.05 -7.68
C PRO A 2 -2.36 30.01 -7.02
N GLN A 3 -2.79 29.47 -5.89
CA GLN A 3 -2.10 28.40 -5.19
C GLN A 3 -2.31 27.11 -6.00
N ALA A 4 -1.26 26.63 -6.66
CA ALA A 4 -1.25 25.24 -7.14
C ALA A 4 -1.41 24.35 -5.90
N GLY A 5 -2.49 23.56 -5.83
CA GLY A 5 -2.70 22.64 -4.73
C GLY A 5 -1.49 21.73 -4.61
N HIS A 6 -0.80 21.76 -3.46
CA HIS A 6 0.24 20.78 -3.17
C HIS A 6 -0.40 19.41 -3.27
N ALA A 7 0.02 18.61 -4.25
CA ALA A 7 -0.32 17.22 -4.26
C ALA A 7 0.29 16.61 -2.98
N GLN A 8 -0.57 15.96 -2.22
CA GLN A 8 -0.30 15.53 -0.86
C GLN A 8 0.81 14.48 -0.75
N LEU A 9 0.91 13.63 -1.77
CA LEU A 9 1.97 12.66 -2.03
C LEU A 9 1.91 12.35 -3.54
N VAL A 10 2.99 12.59 -4.26
CA VAL A 10 3.14 12.15 -5.66
C VAL A 10 4.43 11.35 -5.73
N GLU A 11 4.28 10.10 -6.10
CA GLU A 11 5.38 9.18 -6.30
C GLU A 11 5.13 8.39 -7.58
N THR A 12 6.13 8.36 -8.44
CA THR A 12 6.09 7.65 -9.72
C THR A 12 7.22 6.65 -9.85
N PHE A 13 8.18 6.66 -8.93
CA PHE A 13 9.42 5.88 -8.95
C PHE A 13 10.23 6.07 -10.24
N ALA A 14 9.99 7.16 -10.97
CA ALA A 14 10.61 7.44 -12.25
C ALA A 14 12.12 7.68 -12.14
N ASP A 15 12.59 8.08 -10.96
CA ASP A 15 14.00 8.27 -10.60
C ASP A 15 14.70 6.97 -10.15
N GLY A 16 13.96 5.86 -10.07
CA GLY A 16 14.51 4.57 -9.64
C GLY A 16 14.74 4.48 -8.13
N ASN A 17 14.28 5.43 -7.31
CA ASN A 17 14.63 5.52 -5.90
C ASN A 17 13.44 5.90 -5.02
N PHE A 18 13.03 4.97 -4.15
CA PHE A 18 11.95 5.20 -3.18
C PHE A 18 12.46 5.74 -1.83
N THR A 19 13.76 5.98 -1.67
CA THR A 19 14.32 6.51 -0.40
C THR A 19 14.52 8.02 -0.43
N HIS A 20 14.26 8.66 -1.57
CA HIS A 20 14.44 10.09 -1.77
C HIS A 20 13.30 10.66 -2.61
N ASN A 21 12.78 11.82 -2.21
CA ASN A 21 11.83 12.64 -2.99
C ASN A 21 10.58 11.92 -3.55
N PRO A 22 9.69 11.38 -2.69
CA PRO A 22 9.70 11.33 -1.22
C PRO A 22 10.51 10.17 -0.60
N ALA A 23 10.88 10.31 0.67
CA ALA A 23 11.59 9.28 1.40
C ALA A 23 10.63 8.27 2.03
N TRP A 24 10.64 7.03 1.53
CA TRP A 24 9.96 5.92 2.15
C TRP A 24 10.89 5.22 3.15
N SER A 25 10.29 4.73 4.23
CA SER A 25 10.95 4.08 5.36
C SER A 25 10.25 2.76 5.73
N GLY A 26 10.86 1.97 6.60
CA GLY A 26 10.38 0.63 6.96
C GLY A 26 11.36 -0.45 6.48
N ASP A 27 10.84 -1.49 5.84
CA ASP A 27 11.60 -2.66 5.41
C ASP A 27 12.33 -2.41 4.06
N VAL A 28 13.05 -1.28 3.95
CA VAL A 28 13.69 -0.77 2.72
C VAL A 28 14.50 -1.83 1.97
N GLY A 29 15.24 -2.69 2.68
CA GLY A 29 16.02 -3.78 2.06
C GLY A 29 15.20 -4.89 1.41
N SER A 30 13.89 -4.91 1.65
CA SER A 30 12.94 -5.88 1.08
C SER A 30 12.12 -5.29 -0.07
N PHE A 31 12.53 -4.14 -0.61
CA PHE A 31 11.89 -3.49 -1.75
C PHE A 31 12.92 -3.01 -2.76
N VAL A 32 12.50 -2.99 -4.02
CA VAL A 32 13.32 -2.53 -5.14
C VAL A 32 12.44 -1.78 -6.13
N VAL A 33 13.02 -0.80 -6.81
CA VAL A 33 12.39 -0.17 -7.97
C VAL A 33 12.99 -0.77 -9.22
N THR A 34 12.14 -1.38 -10.05
CA THR A 34 12.54 -1.95 -11.34
C THR A 34 11.61 -1.42 -12.41
N SER A 35 12.16 -0.87 -13.49
CA SER A 35 11.38 -0.29 -14.60
C SER A 35 10.31 0.69 -14.12
N GLN A 36 10.69 1.61 -13.21
CA GLN A 36 9.81 2.64 -12.63
C GLN A 36 8.61 2.06 -11.85
N THR A 37 8.73 0.83 -11.36
CA THR A 37 7.72 0.19 -10.51
C THR A 37 8.34 -0.25 -9.19
N LEU A 38 7.71 0.11 -8.08
CA LEU A 38 8.06 -0.42 -6.76
C LEU A 38 7.61 -1.88 -6.66
N GLN A 39 8.51 -2.74 -6.21
CA GLN A 39 8.32 -4.18 -6.11
C GLN A 39 8.81 -4.67 -4.75
N SER A 40 8.07 -5.59 -4.12
CA SER A 40 8.61 -6.34 -3.00
C SER A 40 9.68 -7.31 -3.48
N ASN A 41 10.73 -7.44 -2.67
CA ASN A 41 11.89 -8.30 -2.86
C ASN A 41 12.31 -8.93 -1.52
N GLY A 42 11.35 -9.19 -0.64
CA GLY A 42 11.59 -9.85 0.65
C GLY A 42 11.55 -11.38 0.55
N PRO A 43 11.80 -12.08 1.66
CA PRO A 43 11.87 -13.52 1.69
C PRO A 43 10.53 -14.19 1.33
N ALA A 44 10.59 -15.26 0.54
CA ALA A 44 9.44 -16.07 0.16
C ALA A 44 9.03 -17.06 1.27
N VAL A 45 8.86 -16.57 2.50
CA VAL A 45 8.51 -17.37 3.68
C VAL A 45 7.10 -17.02 4.14
N THR A 46 6.28 -18.03 4.43
CA THR A 46 4.92 -17.84 4.96
C THR A 46 4.94 -17.02 6.25
N GLY A 47 4.06 -16.01 6.34
CA GLY A 47 3.97 -15.11 7.48
C GLY A 47 4.86 -13.88 7.40
N THR A 48 5.66 -13.73 6.34
CA THR A 48 6.43 -12.51 6.08
C THR A 48 5.50 -11.31 5.90
N GLN A 49 5.74 -10.23 6.65
CA GLN A 49 5.04 -8.96 6.52
C GLN A 49 6.06 -7.86 6.23
N LEU A 50 5.93 -7.17 5.09
CA LEU A 50 6.85 -6.13 4.64
C LEU A 50 6.15 -4.78 4.53
N GLN A 51 6.64 -3.74 5.19
CA GLN A 51 6.05 -2.41 5.11
C GLN A 51 6.99 -1.36 4.53
N LEU A 52 6.42 -0.49 3.70
CA LEU A 52 6.96 0.81 3.36
C LEU A 52 5.94 1.90 3.69
N VAL A 53 6.46 2.95 4.29
CA VAL A 53 5.70 4.10 4.77
C VAL A 53 6.41 5.38 4.38
N THR A 54 5.65 6.34 3.87
CA THR A 54 6.13 7.70 3.63
C THR A 54 5.25 8.71 4.38
N PRO A 55 5.84 9.74 4.99
CA PRO A 55 5.09 10.87 5.53
C PRO A 55 4.24 11.56 4.47
N CYS A 56 3.04 11.97 4.85
CA CYS A 56 2.21 12.85 4.03
C CYS A 56 1.22 13.66 4.84
N GLN A 57 0.71 14.73 4.24
CA GLN A 57 -0.19 15.68 4.90
C GLN A 57 -1.59 15.66 4.30
N ALA A 58 -2.32 14.55 4.50
CA ALA A 58 -3.67 14.43 3.97
C ALA A 58 -4.75 15.18 4.70
N SER A 59 -5.73 15.66 3.93
CA SER A 59 -6.98 16.22 4.45
C SER A 59 -8.20 15.50 3.89
N THR A 60 -9.35 15.74 4.52
CA THR A 60 -10.65 15.35 3.97
C THR A 60 -10.84 15.93 2.57
N GLY A 61 -11.22 15.10 1.60
CA GLY A 61 -11.39 15.50 0.19
C GLY A 61 -10.26 15.07 -0.74
N THR A 62 -9.19 14.47 -0.21
CA THR A 62 -8.11 13.90 -1.04
C THR A 62 -8.60 12.75 -1.90
N THR A 63 -8.27 12.81 -3.19
CA THR A 63 -8.41 11.69 -4.12
C THR A 63 -7.11 10.91 -4.18
N TRP A 64 -7.23 9.58 -4.12
CA TRP A 64 -6.10 8.66 -4.24
C TRP A 64 -6.19 7.90 -5.55
N GLU A 65 -5.11 7.95 -6.32
CA GLU A 65 -4.94 7.16 -7.54
C GLU A 65 -3.60 6.45 -7.45
N PHE A 66 -3.62 5.13 -7.69
CA PHE A 66 -2.42 4.32 -7.74
C PHE A 66 -2.65 3.12 -8.65
N TRP A 67 -1.56 2.63 -9.23
CA TRP A 67 -1.55 1.37 -9.95
C TRP A 67 -0.95 0.28 -9.08
N ALA A 68 -1.60 -0.88 -9.01
CA ALA A 68 -1.10 -2.04 -8.31
C ALA A 68 -1.31 -3.31 -9.14
N ASN A 69 -0.29 -4.16 -9.18
CA ASN A 69 -0.33 -5.44 -9.86
C ASN A 69 0.16 -6.55 -8.93
N LEU A 70 -0.80 -7.23 -8.31
CA LEU A 70 -0.52 -8.35 -7.44
C LEU A 70 -0.17 -9.56 -8.28
N LYS A 71 1.12 -9.78 -8.51
CA LYS A 71 1.65 -11.04 -9.03
C LYS A 71 1.73 -12.06 -7.89
N LEU A 72 0.60 -12.40 -7.25
CA LEU A 72 0.56 -13.38 -6.13
C LEU A 72 -0.75 -14.15 -6.05
N VAL A 73 -0.71 -15.47 -5.79
CA VAL A 73 -1.94 -16.26 -5.60
C VAL A 73 -2.61 -15.82 -4.30
N THR A 74 -3.75 -15.14 -4.41
CA THR A 74 -4.43 -14.50 -3.28
C THR A 74 -4.95 -15.52 -2.28
N SER A 75 -4.63 -15.35 -1.00
CA SER A 75 -5.14 -16.15 0.11
C SER A 75 -5.28 -15.28 1.35
N SER A 76 -5.82 -15.81 2.46
CA SER A 76 -5.86 -15.06 3.73
C SER A 76 -4.48 -14.64 4.23
N GLY A 77 -3.42 -15.34 3.83
CA GLY A 77 -2.02 -15.01 4.12
C GLY A 77 -1.26 -14.38 2.95
N ASN A 78 -1.92 -14.12 1.81
CA ASN A 78 -1.28 -13.55 0.63
C ASN A 78 -2.17 -12.45 0.05
N LEU A 79 -1.93 -11.24 0.52
CA LEU A 79 -2.66 -10.02 0.22
C LEU A 79 -1.69 -8.83 0.23
N ALA A 80 -2.17 -7.66 -0.14
CA ALA A 80 -1.47 -6.41 0.04
C ALA A 80 -2.45 -5.36 0.54
N ASP A 81 -2.08 -4.57 1.55
CA ASP A 81 -2.88 -3.41 1.93
C ASP A 81 -2.13 -2.14 1.60
N VAL A 82 -2.78 -1.29 0.82
CA VAL A 82 -2.31 0.05 0.52
C VAL A 82 -2.98 1.00 1.50
N TRP A 83 -2.23 1.48 2.50
CA TRP A 83 -2.73 2.44 3.47
C TRP A 83 -2.73 3.84 2.87
N LEU A 84 -3.93 4.37 2.61
CA LEU A 84 -4.10 5.74 2.12
C LEU A 84 -3.79 6.75 3.22
N LEU A 85 -4.14 6.40 4.46
CA LEU A 85 -3.88 7.18 5.66
C LEU A 85 -3.68 6.23 6.84
N ALA A 86 -2.65 6.47 7.65
CA ALA A 86 -2.42 5.77 8.89
C ALA A 86 -2.07 6.75 10.02
N SER A 87 -2.46 6.42 11.25
CA SER A 87 -2.19 7.23 12.44
C SER A 87 -0.78 7.04 12.99
N GLN A 88 -0.06 6.02 12.52
CA GLN A 88 1.27 5.62 12.98
C GLN A 88 2.04 5.01 11.81
N ALA A 89 3.37 5.19 11.81
CA ALA A 89 4.24 4.62 10.77
C ALA A 89 4.34 3.09 10.82
N ASP A 90 4.17 2.46 11.99
CA ASP A 90 4.16 1.00 12.09
C ASP A 90 2.78 0.44 11.73
N LEU A 91 2.59 0.04 10.48
CA LEU A 91 1.32 -0.46 9.93
C LEU A 91 0.94 -1.84 10.47
N ARG A 92 1.89 -2.56 11.05
CA ARG A 92 1.69 -3.87 11.70
C ARG A 92 1.11 -3.74 13.10
N SER A 93 1.26 -2.57 13.72
CA SER A 93 0.75 -2.32 15.06
C SER A 93 -0.79 -2.42 15.08
N PRO A 94 -1.37 -3.18 16.02
CA PRO A 94 -2.82 -3.20 16.20
C PRO A 94 -3.36 -1.84 16.69
N ALA A 95 -2.49 -0.93 17.16
CA ALA A 95 -2.87 0.43 17.54
C ALA A 95 -3.05 1.35 16.32
N THR A 96 -2.53 1.00 15.15
CA THR A 96 -2.66 1.81 13.92
C THR A 96 -4.11 1.92 13.48
N LYS A 97 -4.54 3.14 13.15
CA LYS A 97 -5.88 3.49 12.69
C LYS A 97 -5.77 4.25 11.38
N GLY A 98 -6.71 4.04 10.46
CA GLY A 98 -6.56 4.61 9.13
C GLY A 98 -7.53 4.09 8.10
N TYR A 99 -7.26 4.47 6.85
CA TYR A 99 -7.95 4.00 5.66
C TYR A 99 -6.97 3.22 4.80
N PHE A 100 -7.34 2.02 4.40
CA PHE A 100 -6.54 1.21 3.48
C PHE A 100 -7.40 0.53 2.42
N VAL A 101 -6.77 0.24 1.30
CA VAL A 101 -7.30 -0.58 0.22
C VAL A 101 -6.63 -1.93 0.28
N ARG A 102 -7.39 -2.97 0.59
CA ARG A 102 -6.91 -4.36 0.53
C ARG A 102 -7.03 -4.91 -0.88
N LEU A 103 -5.96 -5.52 -1.37
CA LEU A 103 -5.87 -6.24 -2.62
C LEU A 103 -5.62 -7.72 -2.31
N GLY A 104 -6.51 -8.60 -2.77
CA GLY A 104 -6.42 -10.05 -2.53
C GLY A 104 -7.23 -10.53 -1.31
N GLY A 105 -6.84 -11.66 -0.71
CA GLY A 105 -7.60 -12.33 0.36
C GLY A 105 -8.52 -13.47 -0.11
N THR A 106 -9.29 -14.05 0.83
CA THR A 106 -10.33 -15.04 0.54
C THR A 106 -11.62 -14.33 0.13
N GLY A 107 -11.98 -14.44 -1.14
CA GLY A 107 -13.11 -13.72 -1.75
C GLY A 107 -12.62 -12.94 -2.96
N ALA A 108 -13.16 -13.26 -4.13
CA ALA A 108 -12.66 -12.79 -5.42
C ALA A 108 -12.43 -11.27 -5.49
N ARG A 109 -11.29 -10.87 -6.06
CA ARG A 109 -11.09 -9.63 -6.87
C ARG A 109 -11.81 -8.39 -6.31
N SER A 110 -11.65 -8.12 -5.02
CA SER A 110 -12.30 -7.01 -4.35
C SER A 110 -11.23 -6.12 -3.73
N ALA A 111 -11.27 -4.84 -4.11
CA ALA A 111 -10.71 -3.79 -3.29
C ALA A 111 -11.64 -3.64 -2.08
N CYS A 112 -11.14 -3.85 -0.86
CA CYS A 112 -11.92 -3.57 0.35
C CYS A 112 -11.41 -2.32 1.03
N PHE A 113 -12.31 -1.37 1.30
CA PHE A 113 -12.04 -0.15 2.04
C PHE A 113 -12.45 -0.40 3.49
N ALA A 114 -11.48 -0.39 4.40
CA ALA A 114 -11.77 -0.46 5.82
C ALA A 114 -11.48 0.88 6.48
N LYS A 115 -12.46 1.39 7.23
CA LYS A 115 -12.28 2.43 8.24
C LYS A 115 -12.29 1.73 9.59
N THR A 116 -11.11 1.44 10.15
CA THR A 116 -10.89 0.95 11.53
C THR A 116 -11.72 -0.27 11.98
N ARG A 117 -11.05 -1.40 12.25
CA ARG A 117 -11.64 -2.54 12.98
C ARG A 117 -11.89 -2.20 14.47
N PRO A 118 -12.91 -2.80 15.12
CA PRO A 118 -13.24 -4.22 14.99
C PRO A 118 -14.33 -4.57 13.98
N ALA A 119 -14.97 -3.60 13.31
CA ALA A 119 -15.98 -3.90 12.28
C ALA A 119 -15.35 -4.27 10.91
N GLN A 120 -16.04 -5.14 10.18
CA GLN A 120 -15.55 -5.81 8.97
C GLN A 120 -15.30 -4.81 7.82
N PRO A 121 -14.28 -5.04 6.95
CA PRO A 121 -14.01 -4.18 5.79
C PRO A 121 -15.25 -4.05 4.91
N TRP A 122 -15.60 -2.83 4.48
CA TRP A 122 -16.65 -2.64 3.48
C TRP A 122 -16.02 -2.76 2.09
N CYS A 123 -16.36 -3.81 1.35
CA CYS A 123 -15.82 -4.02 0.01
C CYS A 123 -16.62 -3.23 -1.03
N LEU A 124 -16.03 -2.16 -1.58
CA LEU A 124 -16.54 -1.49 -2.78
C LEU A 124 -15.80 -2.08 -3.99
N SER A 125 -16.52 -2.76 -4.86
CA SER A 125 -15.96 -3.48 -6.02
C SER A 125 -15.37 -2.53 -7.06
N THR A 126 -14.20 -2.89 -7.63
CA THR A 126 -13.91 -2.93 -9.08
C THR A 126 -12.46 -3.37 -9.38
N GLY A 127 -12.24 -4.16 -10.44
CA GLY A 127 -10.94 -4.37 -11.11
C GLY A 127 -10.31 -5.79 -11.06
N LYS A 128 -10.04 -6.39 -12.22
CA LYS A 128 -9.47 -7.74 -12.43
C LYS A 128 -7.94 -7.74 -12.32
N ALA A 129 -7.38 -8.21 -11.20
CA ALA A 129 -5.95 -8.50 -11.07
C ALA A 129 -5.62 -9.97 -11.44
N ALA A 130 -4.47 -10.21 -12.08
CA ALA A 130 -3.94 -11.53 -12.47
C ALA A 130 -2.60 -11.76 -11.76
N ALA A 131 -2.34 -12.99 -11.30
CA ALA A 131 -1.49 -13.24 -10.13
C ALA A 131 -0.57 -14.48 -10.24
N SER A 132 0.73 -14.37 -9.86
CA SER A 132 1.66 -15.50 -9.57
C SER A 132 2.93 -15.13 -8.71
N ALA A 133 2.91 -15.51 -7.41
CA ALA A 133 3.92 -15.65 -6.29
C ALA A 133 4.97 -14.54 -5.86
N PRO A 134 5.51 -14.55 -4.58
CA PRO A 134 5.24 -13.71 -3.37
C PRO A 134 6.26 -12.54 -3.12
N PRO A 135 6.24 -11.69 -2.03
CA PRO A 135 5.42 -11.64 -0.80
C PRO A 135 4.53 -10.36 -0.60
N THR A 136 3.80 -10.34 0.53
CA THR A 136 2.82 -9.35 1.01
C THR A 136 3.41 -7.96 1.27
N THR A 137 3.10 -7.02 0.36
CA THR A 137 3.52 -5.62 0.40
C THR A 137 2.49 -4.75 1.09
N TRP A 138 2.95 -3.93 2.03
CA TRP A 138 2.17 -2.89 2.68
C TRP A 138 2.79 -1.55 2.27
N CYS A 139 2.11 -0.74 1.47
CA CYS A 139 2.58 0.60 1.10
C CYS A 139 1.60 1.63 1.66
N GLY A 140 2.07 2.70 2.29
CA GLY A 140 1.13 3.73 2.68
C GLY A 140 1.68 5.06 3.17
N CYS A 141 0.71 5.94 3.38
CA CYS A 141 0.86 7.30 3.86
C CYS A 141 0.64 7.35 5.37
N ALA A 142 1.65 7.75 6.15
CA ALA A 142 1.55 7.82 7.62
C ALA A 142 2.33 9.00 8.19
#